data_AF-A0A257W1A2-F1
#
_entry.id   AF-A0A257W1A2-F1
#
_cell.length_a   1.000
_cell.length_b   1.000
_cell.length_c   1.000
_cell.angle_alpha   90.00
_cell.angle_beta   90.00
_cell.angle_gamma   90.00
#
_symmetry.space_group_name_H-M   'P 1'
#
loop_
_entity.id
_entity.type
_entity.pdbx_description
1 polymer ?
#
loop_
_entity_poly.entity_id
_entity_poly.type
_entity_poly.pdbx_seq_one_letter_code
_entity_poly.pdbx_strand_id
1 'polypeptide(L)'
;FSDNGISPETDLDSEAIAMTYLNDQFWTATLEIAEPGSGTYHYKYILKREDGEIIPEWGTDRVVDIPKKGTEEIVLVDTWNHAGEYENCFFTAPFTEVLLKKQGKKSGNGQDKVFSHVFRVKAPLVQKDEVVCLVGSGEKLRDWDTENPILMGRDGHWQMARLDLSAETFPIAYKYGVYNTKEEKFVRYETGDNRILHTTAGTERLTYIHDGFIHLPNDTWKGAGVAIPVFSLRSKKSFGVGEFTDIELLVDWARQIGMKLVQILPVNDTTATHTWEDSYPYAAISAFALHPLFINLETVAGKKQEEKIKLLRKKQKQLNEFDGVDYETVMKFKLGILKEL
;
A
#
# COMPACT_ATOMS: atom_id res chain seq x y z
N PHE A 1 3.78 -13.42 3.10
CA PHE A 1 3.66 -12.08 2.48
C PHE A 1 2.51 -11.32 3.14
N SER A 2 2.75 -10.88 4.37
CA SER A 2 1.96 -9.89 5.10
C SER A 2 2.86 -9.46 6.25
N ASP A 3 3.92 -8.74 5.90
CA ASP A 3 4.79 -8.13 6.89
C ASP A 3 4.13 -6.81 7.31
N ASN A 4 2.98 -6.92 7.97
CA ASN A 4 2.28 -5.77 8.56
C ASN A 4 2.94 -5.33 9.87
N GLY A 5 4.14 -5.82 10.20
CA GLY A 5 4.90 -5.39 11.38
C GLY A 5 4.15 -5.55 12.70
N ILE A 6 3.08 -6.36 12.73
CA ILE A 6 2.45 -6.77 13.97
C ILE A 6 3.41 -7.79 14.58
N SER A 7 4.26 -7.33 15.49
CA SER A 7 4.88 -8.25 16.45
C SER A 7 3.74 -9.04 17.09
N PRO A 8 3.67 -10.37 16.92
CA PRO A 8 2.73 -11.15 17.71
C PRO A 8 3.18 -10.98 19.17
N GLU A 9 2.23 -10.69 20.06
CA GLU A 9 2.43 -10.69 21.53
C GLU A 9 3.12 -9.48 22.16
N THR A 10 2.71 -8.25 21.83
CA THR A 10 2.71 -7.20 22.87
C THR A 10 1.32 -7.22 23.51
N ASP A 11 1.24 -7.35 24.84
CA ASP A 11 -0.03 -7.25 25.56
C ASP A 11 -0.51 -5.79 25.49
N LEU A 12 -1.19 -5.46 24.38
CA LEU A 12 -1.67 -4.13 24.03
C LEU A 12 -2.58 -3.54 25.12
N ASP A 13 -3.16 -4.35 25.99
CA ASP A 13 -4.08 -3.93 27.05
C ASP A 13 -3.34 -3.46 28.31
N SER A 14 -2.20 -4.10 28.63
CA SER A 14 -1.48 -3.87 29.90
C SER A 14 -0.90 -2.45 30.06
N GLU A 15 -0.61 -1.76 28.96
CA GLU A 15 -0.07 -0.40 28.92
C GLU A 15 -1.10 0.63 28.41
N ALA A 16 -2.34 0.21 28.14
CA ALA A 16 -3.37 1.07 27.57
C ALA A 16 -3.90 2.08 28.60
N ILE A 17 -4.11 3.32 28.14
CA ILE A 17 -4.72 4.39 28.94
C ILE A 17 -6.16 4.55 28.49
N ALA A 18 -7.09 4.41 29.44
CA ALA A 18 -8.51 4.58 29.18
C ALA A 18 -8.83 6.03 28.79
N MET A 19 -9.45 6.20 27.62
CA MET A 19 -9.98 7.49 27.20
C MET A 19 -11.35 7.74 27.85
N THR A 20 -11.67 9.00 28.10
CA THR A 20 -12.97 9.45 28.61
C THR A 20 -13.83 9.95 27.46
N TYR A 21 -15.08 9.50 27.39
CA TYR A 21 -16.05 10.03 26.44
C TYR A 21 -16.27 11.51 26.71
N LEU A 22 -16.12 12.35 25.68
CA LEU A 22 -16.34 13.79 25.79
C LEU A 22 -17.70 14.16 25.17
N ASN A 23 -17.95 13.71 23.94
CA ASN A 23 -19.19 13.93 23.20
C ASN A 23 -19.28 12.98 21.99
N ASP A 24 -20.32 13.13 21.18
CA ASP A 24 -20.60 12.31 19.99
C ASP A 24 -19.48 12.29 18.94
N GLN A 25 -18.55 13.24 19.00
CA GLN A 25 -17.42 13.36 18.06
C GLN A 25 -16.08 12.97 18.69
N PHE A 26 -15.94 13.06 20.02
CA PHE A 26 -14.62 12.98 20.67
C PHE A 26 -14.60 12.10 21.91
N TRP A 27 -13.48 11.39 22.02
CA TRP A 27 -12.95 10.84 23.25
C TRP A 27 -11.66 11.58 23.58
N THR A 28 -11.33 11.72 24.86
CA THR A 28 -10.14 12.46 25.30
C THR A 28 -9.33 11.70 26.35
N ALA A 29 -8.03 11.94 26.36
CA ALA A 29 -7.11 11.50 27.40
C ALA A 29 -5.99 12.54 27.53
N THR A 30 -5.43 12.67 28.73
CA THR A 30 -4.29 13.54 29.02
C THR A 30 -3.20 12.70 29.66
N LEU A 31 -1.98 12.84 29.13
CA LEU A 31 -0.80 12.17 29.67
C LEU A 31 0.20 13.23 30.13
N GLU A 32 0.67 13.10 31.37
CA GLU A 32 1.79 13.90 31.87
C GLU A 32 3.09 13.13 31.65
N ILE A 33 4.03 13.74 30.93
CA ILE A 33 5.35 13.17 30.66
C ILE A 33 6.36 13.88 31.57
N ALA A 34 6.82 13.21 32.63
CA ALA A 34 7.66 13.81 33.68
C ALA A 34 9.04 14.28 33.18
N GLU A 35 9.62 13.55 32.21
CA GLU A 35 10.87 13.91 31.56
C GLU A 35 10.68 13.84 30.04
N PRO A 36 10.16 14.91 29.40
CA PRO A 36 10.00 14.95 27.95
C PRO A 36 11.39 15.02 27.33
N GLY A 37 12.02 13.87 27.12
CA GLY A 37 13.20 13.78 26.28
C GLY A 37 12.85 14.28 24.89
N SER A 38 13.77 14.99 24.25
CA SER A 38 13.60 15.25 22.81
C SER A 38 13.61 13.92 22.07
N GLY A 39 12.49 13.57 21.44
CA GLY A 39 12.34 12.25 20.87
C GLY A 39 11.08 12.09 20.04
N THR A 40 11.02 10.94 19.40
CA THR A 40 9.88 10.48 18.61
C THR A 40 9.10 9.50 19.47
N TYR A 41 7.80 9.77 19.65
CA TYR A 41 6.90 8.93 20.42
C TYR A 41 6.00 8.14 19.47
N HIS A 42 5.82 6.88 19.81
CA HIS A 42 4.97 5.95 19.10
C HIS A 42 3.75 5.64 19.97
N TYR A 43 2.57 5.68 19.37
CA TYR A 43 1.33 5.33 20.06
C TYR A 43 0.35 4.75 19.06
N LYS A 44 -0.65 4.05 19.57
CA LYS A 44 -1.72 3.46 18.78
C LYS A 44 -3.00 3.46 19.61
N TYR A 45 -4.12 3.59 18.93
CA TYR A 45 -5.42 3.43 19.56
C TYR A 45 -5.86 1.96 19.52
N ILE A 46 -6.59 1.53 20.54
CA ILE A 46 -7.30 0.26 20.56
C ILE A 46 -8.75 0.51 20.98
N LEU A 47 -9.67 -0.26 20.42
CA LEU A 47 -11.06 -0.31 20.88
C LEU A 47 -11.25 -1.62 21.63
N LYS A 48 -11.57 -1.53 22.92
CA LYS A 48 -11.91 -2.67 23.77
C LYS A 48 -13.42 -2.77 23.93
N ARG A 49 -14.00 -3.91 23.56
CA ARG A 49 -15.44 -4.19 23.67
C ARG A 49 -15.78 -4.79 25.02
N GLU A 50 -17.07 -4.80 25.35
CA GLU A 50 -17.59 -5.36 26.60
C GLU A 50 -17.30 -6.87 26.77
N ASP A 51 -17.20 -7.60 25.67
CA ASP A 51 -16.85 -9.03 25.64
C ASP A 51 -15.34 -9.29 25.79
N GLY A 52 -14.53 -8.24 25.89
CA GLY A 52 -13.07 -8.31 25.99
C GLY A 52 -12.35 -8.36 24.64
N GLU A 53 -13.05 -8.31 23.50
CA GLU A 53 -12.42 -8.21 22.20
C GLU A 53 -11.64 -6.88 22.07
N ILE A 54 -10.39 -6.98 21.64
CA ILE A 54 -9.52 -5.82 21.36
C ILE A 54 -9.37 -5.68 19.85
N ILE A 55 -9.83 -4.55 19.33
CA ILE A 55 -9.70 -4.18 17.93
C ILE A 55 -8.62 -3.09 17.84
N PRO A 56 -7.42 -3.38 17.33
CA PRO A 56 -6.40 -2.36 17.16
C PRO A 56 -6.69 -1.47 15.96
N GLU A 57 -6.18 -0.25 16.01
CA GLU A 57 -6.18 0.64 14.85
C GLU A 57 -5.44 0.02 13.67
N TRP A 58 -5.94 0.25 12.45
CA TRP A 58 -5.27 -0.23 11.25
C TRP A 58 -4.02 0.57 10.92
N GLY A 59 -2.94 -0.17 10.65
CA GLY A 59 -1.67 0.35 10.16
C GLY A 59 -0.55 0.28 11.19
N THR A 60 0.54 0.97 10.89
CA THR A 60 1.67 1.13 11.82
C THR A 60 1.31 2.11 12.92
N ASP A 61 2.10 2.12 13.99
CA ASP A 61 1.93 3.07 15.09
C ASP A 61 1.98 4.51 14.58
N ARG A 62 1.17 5.36 15.21
CA ARG A 62 1.22 6.79 15.02
C ARG A 62 2.52 7.31 15.59
N VAL A 63 3.05 8.34 14.94
CA VAL A 63 4.34 8.92 15.25
C VAL A 63 4.15 10.41 15.49
N VAL A 64 4.62 10.89 16.63
CA VAL A 64 4.68 12.30 16.97
C VAL A 64 6.10 12.66 17.43
N ASP A 65 6.64 13.73 16.85
CA ASP A 65 7.92 14.28 17.27
C ASP A 65 7.70 15.40 18.28
N ILE A 66 8.37 15.28 19.44
CA ILE A 66 8.38 16.32 20.47
C ILE A 66 9.53 17.30 20.18
N PRO A 67 9.24 18.60 19.98
CA PRO A 67 10.27 19.60 19.72
C PRO A 67 11.26 19.74 20.87
N LYS A 68 12.52 20.05 20.54
CA LYS A 68 13.61 20.16 21.53
C LYS A 68 13.48 21.33 22.52
N LYS A 69 12.72 22.39 22.20
CA LYS A 69 12.60 23.61 23.02
C LYS A 69 11.27 24.32 22.77
N GLY A 70 10.67 24.87 23.83
CA GLY A 70 9.58 25.85 23.75
C GLY A 70 8.17 25.27 23.56
N THR A 71 7.99 23.95 23.62
CA THR A 71 6.68 23.31 23.60
C THR A 71 6.42 22.67 24.96
N GLU A 72 5.41 23.16 25.67
CA GLU A 72 4.98 22.63 26.97
C GLU A 72 3.81 21.66 26.81
N GLU A 73 3.01 21.82 25.75
CA GLU A 73 1.83 20.99 25.50
C GLU A 73 1.77 20.54 24.03
N ILE A 74 1.47 19.25 23.84
CA ILE A 74 1.15 18.69 22.53
C ILE A 74 -0.30 18.24 22.53
N VAL A 75 -1.07 18.73 21.56
CA VAL A 75 -2.46 18.34 21.36
C VAL A 75 -2.55 17.46 20.12
N LEU A 76 -3.12 16.27 20.27
CA LEU A 76 -3.32 15.31 19.18
C LEU A 76 -4.82 15.24 18.87
N VAL A 77 -5.22 15.75 17.71
CA VAL A 77 -6.61 15.69 17.22
C VAL A 77 -6.67 14.61 16.15
N ASP A 78 -7.17 13.44 16.55
CA ASP A 78 -6.93 12.20 15.85
C ASP A 78 -8.23 11.52 15.40
N THR A 79 -8.29 11.10 14.14
CA THR A 79 -9.39 10.29 13.60
C THR A 79 -9.03 8.82 13.66
N TRP A 80 -9.84 7.99 14.33
CA TRP A 80 -9.68 6.52 14.37
C TRP A 80 -9.64 5.90 12.97
N ASN A 81 -8.63 5.06 12.68
CA ASN A 81 -8.54 4.35 11.40
C ASN A 81 -9.01 2.89 11.54
N HIS A 82 -10.27 2.64 11.19
CA HIS A 82 -10.84 1.29 11.21
C HIS A 82 -10.22 0.40 10.10
N ALA A 83 -9.99 -0.89 10.40
CA ALA A 83 -9.42 -1.82 9.42
C ALA A 83 -10.29 -2.04 8.17
N GLY A 84 -11.60 -1.82 8.31
CA GLY A 84 -12.56 -1.91 7.20
C GLY A 84 -12.62 -0.70 6.28
N GLU A 85 -11.87 0.39 6.54
CA GLU A 85 -11.86 1.54 5.61
C GLU A 85 -11.31 1.12 4.24
N TYR A 86 -12.05 1.41 3.17
CA TYR A 86 -11.70 0.98 1.81
C TYR A 86 -10.36 1.57 1.36
N GLU A 87 -10.06 2.79 1.81
CA GLU A 87 -8.88 3.57 1.47
C GLU A 87 -7.59 2.90 1.93
N ASN A 88 -7.64 2.10 3.01
CA ASN A 88 -6.50 1.35 3.52
C ASN A 88 -5.90 0.41 2.47
N CYS A 89 -6.73 -0.13 1.56
CA CYS A 89 -6.27 -1.01 0.48
C CYS A 89 -5.18 -0.35 -0.38
N PHE A 90 -5.32 0.95 -0.67
CA PHE A 90 -4.38 1.69 -1.52
C PHE A 90 -3.04 1.99 -0.84
N PHE A 91 -2.90 1.68 0.45
CA PHE A 91 -1.64 1.80 1.19
C PHE A 91 -0.86 0.48 1.28
N THR A 92 -1.41 -0.62 0.75
CA THR A 92 -0.73 -1.91 0.68
C THR A 92 0.35 -1.94 -0.42
N ALA A 93 1.33 -2.84 -0.28
CA ALA A 93 2.46 -2.97 -1.20
C ALA A 93 2.08 -3.09 -2.70
N PRO A 94 1.04 -3.87 -3.10
CA PRO A 94 0.62 -3.91 -4.51
C PRO A 94 0.27 -2.53 -5.08
N PHE A 95 -0.34 -1.66 -4.27
CA PHE A 95 -0.68 -0.31 -4.70
C PHE A 95 0.50 0.65 -4.57
N THR A 96 1.15 0.71 -3.42
CA THR A 96 2.19 1.72 -3.15
C THR A 96 3.49 1.47 -3.91
N GLU A 97 3.85 0.21 -4.14
CA GLU A 97 5.12 -0.17 -4.77
C GLU A 97 5.00 -0.45 -6.27
N VAL A 98 3.81 -0.80 -6.74
CA VAL A 98 3.58 -1.24 -8.13
C VAL A 98 2.52 -0.40 -8.85
N LEU A 99 1.24 -0.49 -8.45
CA LEU A 99 0.11 0.03 -9.26
C LEU A 99 -0.05 1.55 -9.22
N LEU A 100 0.27 2.18 -8.08
CA LEU A 100 0.16 3.61 -7.80
C LEU A 100 1.50 4.19 -7.38
N LYS A 101 2.61 3.62 -7.89
CA LYS A 101 3.96 4.11 -7.59
C LYS A 101 4.12 5.57 -8.05
N LYS A 102 3.87 6.52 -7.15
CA LYS A 102 3.95 7.95 -7.44
C LYS A 102 5.42 8.36 -7.61
N GLN A 103 5.76 8.91 -8.77
CA GLN A 103 7.02 9.62 -9.00
C GLN A 103 6.75 11.13 -8.87
N GLY A 104 7.22 11.79 -7.81
CA GLY A 104 6.94 13.22 -7.61
C GLY A 104 7.59 13.84 -6.37
N LYS A 105 7.89 15.14 -6.46
CA LYS A 105 8.62 15.94 -5.46
C LYS A 105 7.87 16.03 -4.12
N LYS A 106 8.63 16.10 -3.02
CA LYS A 106 8.13 16.24 -1.64
C LYS A 106 7.57 17.62 -1.29
N SER A 107 7.72 18.63 -2.14
CA SER A 107 7.55 20.04 -1.76
C SER A 107 6.13 20.56 -2.02
N GLY A 108 5.40 20.87 -0.94
CA GLY A 108 4.27 21.81 -0.94
C GLY A 108 4.72 23.18 -0.42
N ASN A 109 3.87 24.21 -0.52
CA ASN A 109 4.15 25.56 -0.02
C ASN A 109 3.66 25.79 1.43
N GLY A 110 2.89 24.87 2.01
CA GLY A 110 2.45 24.92 3.41
C GLY A 110 3.48 24.35 4.38
N GLN A 111 4.66 24.93 4.45
CA GLN A 111 5.75 24.45 5.32
C GLN A 111 6.40 25.63 6.05
N ASP A 112 5.66 26.26 6.95
CA ASP A 112 6.19 27.33 7.78
C ASP A 112 7.35 26.81 8.66
N LYS A 113 8.42 27.60 8.79
CA LYS A 113 9.57 27.24 9.64
C LYS A 113 9.23 27.27 11.13
N VAL A 114 8.35 28.18 11.50
CA VAL A 114 7.76 28.31 12.84
C VAL A 114 6.28 28.01 12.66
N PHE A 115 5.75 27.06 13.42
CA PHE A 115 4.39 26.57 13.28
C PHE A 115 3.84 26.18 14.65
N SER A 116 2.53 26.33 14.80
CA SER A 116 1.77 25.87 15.97
C SER A 116 0.84 24.71 15.62
N HIS A 117 0.61 24.45 14.33
CA HIS A 117 -0.32 23.43 13.84
C HIS A 117 0.29 22.61 12.70
N VAL A 118 0.07 21.30 12.75
CA VAL A 118 0.46 20.35 11.70
C VAL A 118 -0.79 19.61 11.22
N PHE A 119 -1.26 19.97 10.02
CA PHE A 119 -2.37 19.29 9.36
C PHE A 119 -1.85 18.06 8.61
N ARG A 120 -2.48 16.91 8.81
CA ARG A 120 -2.16 15.66 8.11
C ARG A 120 -3.42 14.95 7.66
N VAL A 121 -3.43 14.56 6.38
CA VAL A 121 -4.52 13.79 5.78
C VAL A 121 -3.98 12.74 4.82
N LYS A 122 -4.61 11.57 4.77
CA LYS A 122 -4.29 10.51 3.80
C LYS A 122 -5.10 10.73 2.52
N ALA A 123 -4.42 10.68 1.38
CA ALA A 123 -5.04 10.90 0.06
C ALA A 123 -4.44 9.92 -0.97
N PRO A 124 -4.84 8.64 -0.95
CA PRO A 124 -4.17 7.60 -1.76
C PRO A 124 -4.29 7.85 -3.26
N LEU A 125 -5.46 8.31 -3.73
CA LEU A 125 -5.84 8.35 -5.14
C LEU A 125 -5.64 9.71 -5.84
N VAL A 126 -4.87 10.62 -5.26
CA VAL A 126 -4.47 11.87 -5.95
C VAL A 126 -3.69 11.54 -7.23
N GLN A 127 -4.12 12.11 -8.35
CA GLN A 127 -3.63 11.78 -9.68
C GLN A 127 -2.26 12.41 -9.98
N LYS A 128 -1.73 12.10 -11.16
CA LYS A 128 -0.55 12.79 -11.69
C LYS A 128 -0.85 14.29 -11.84
N ASP A 129 0.13 15.12 -11.48
CA ASP A 129 0.06 16.59 -11.52
C ASP A 129 -0.94 17.21 -10.52
N GLU A 130 -1.70 16.41 -9.78
CA GLU A 130 -2.55 16.85 -8.67
C GLU A 130 -1.78 16.84 -7.34
N VAL A 131 -2.12 17.78 -6.45
CA VAL A 131 -1.66 17.83 -5.06
C VAL A 131 -2.83 18.12 -4.14
N VAL A 132 -2.78 17.63 -2.90
CA VAL A 132 -3.76 18.06 -1.90
C VAL A 132 -3.45 19.48 -1.46
N CYS A 133 -4.48 20.30 -1.34
CA CYS A 133 -4.38 21.64 -0.82
C CYS A 133 -5.33 21.86 0.37
N LEU A 134 -5.06 22.91 1.13
CA LEU A 134 -5.80 23.32 2.31
C LEU A 134 -6.20 24.79 2.15
N VAL A 135 -7.45 25.10 2.45
CA VAL A 135 -8.01 26.46 2.56
C VAL A 135 -9.03 26.51 3.68
N GLY A 136 -9.31 27.69 4.22
CA GLY A 136 -10.27 27.85 5.31
C GLY A 136 -10.47 29.31 5.69
N SER A 137 -11.22 29.54 6.77
CA SER A 137 -11.41 30.85 7.38
C SER A 137 -10.14 31.30 8.11
N GLY A 138 -9.82 32.59 8.03
CA GLY A 138 -8.65 33.17 8.69
C GLY A 138 -7.53 33.46 7.70
N GLU A 139 -6.71 34.45 8.03
CA GLU A 139 -5.67 34.98 7.14
C GLU A 139 -4.67 33.88 6.75
N LYS A 140 -4.26 33.07 7.73
CA LYS A 140 -3.29 31.98 7.54
C LYS A 140 -3.82 30.81 6.73
N LEU A 141 -5.14 30.64 6.68
CA LEU A 141 -5.86 29.67 5.85
C LEU A 141 -6.42 30.29 4.56
N ARG A 142 -6.07 31.55 4.31
CA ARG A 142 -6.27 32.31 3.09
C ARG A 142 -7.74 32.62 2.79
N ASP A 143 -8.59 32.71 3.82
CA ASP A 143 -9.99 33.12 3.71
C ASP A 143 -10.75 32.48 2.53
N TRP A 144 -10.59 31.16 2.36
CA TRP A 144 -11.17 30.35 1.28
C TRP A 144 -10.67 30.65 -0.14
N ASP A 145 -9.52 31.32 -0.31
CA ASP A 145 -8.91 31.59 -1.62
C ASP A 145 -8.44 30.30 -2.32
N THR A 146 -9.17 29.92 -3.38
CA THR A 146 -8.85 28.77 -4.23
C THR A 146 -7.83 29.08 -5.32
N GLU A 147 -7.57 30.35 -5.63
CA GLU A 147 -6.55 30.74 -6.62
C GLU A 147 -5.15 30.56 -6.04
N ASN A 148 -5.00 30.89 -4.75
CA ASN A 148 -3.76 30.67 -4.03
C ASN A 148 -4.03 29.76 -2.82
N PRO A 149 -4.20 28.44 -2.96
CA PRO A 149 -4.41 27.57 -1.81
C PRO A 149 -3.07 27.10 -1.20
N ILE A 150 -3.12 26.56 0.02
CA ILE A 150 -1.94 26.00 0.70
C ILE A 150 -1.71 24.60 0.15
N LEU A 151 -0.72 24.42 -0.71
CA LEU A 151 -0.34 23.13 -1.27
C LEU A 151 0.41 22.31 -0.21
N MET A 152 -0.11 21.13 0.10
CA MET A 152 0.44 20.24 1.12
C MET A 152 1.66 19.48 0.58
N GLY A 153 2.67 19.33 1.43
CA GLY A 153 3.84 18.48 1.15
C GLY A 153 3.52 17.01 1.42
N ARG A 154 4.37 16.10 0.94
CA ARG A 154 4.21 14.66 1.20
C ARG A 154 5.25 14.16 2.19
N ASP A 155 4.78 13.45 3.21
CA ASP A 155 5.62 12.76 4.19
C ASP A 155 5.10 11.33 4.42
N GLY A 156 5.81 10.35 3.87
CA GLY A 156 5.35 8.96 3.78
C GLY A 156 3.97 8.84 3.11
N HIS A 157 2.99 8.36 3.88
CA HIS A 157 1.60 8.19 3.47
C HIS A 157 0.73 9.45 3.67
N TRP A 158 1.26 10.48 4.35
CA TRP A 158 0.52 11.68 4.70
C TRP A 158 0.77 12.81 3.71
N GLN A 159 -0.29 13.58 3.45
CA GLN A 159 -0.20 14.95 2.94
C GLN A 159 -0.16 15.88 4.16
N MET A 160 0.79 16.81 4.19
CA MET A 160 1.10 17.60 5.38
C MET A 160 1.22 19.09 5.07
N ALA A 161 0.61 19.92 5.92
CA ALA A 161 0.87 21.35 5.99
C ALA A 161 1.26 21.75 7.42
N ARG A 162 2.27 22.60 7.57
CA ARG A 162 2.68 23.22 8.83
C ARG A 162 2.37 24.71 8.76
N LEU A 163 1.53 25.18 9.69
CA LEU A 163 1.05 26.55 9.73
C LEU A 163 1.19 27.12 11.14
N ASP A 164 1.52 28.39 11.23
CA ASP A 164 1.36 29.13 12.47
C ASP A 164 -0.01 29.80 12.56
N LEU A 165 -0.89 29.23 13.38
CA LEU A 165 -2.23 29.75 13.69
C LEU A 165 -2.31 30.40 15.08
N SER A 166 -1.17 30.74 15.71
CA SER A 166 -1.10 31.33 17.06
C SER A 166 -1.87 32.64 17.22
N ALA A 167 -2.04 33.39 16.13
CA ALA A 167 -2.75 34.67 16.09
C ALA A 167 -4.17 34.58 15.51
N GLU A 168 -4.63 33.39 15.11
CA GLU A 168 -5.95 33.22 14.50
C GLU A 168 -7.07 33.16 15.55
N THR A 169 -8.29 33.50 15.11
CA THR A 169 -9.48 33.41 15.95
C THR A 169 -10.19 32.07 15.74
N PHE A 170 -10.46 31.36 16.84
CA PHE A 170 -11.11 30.06 16.84
C PHE A 170 -12.62 30.16 17.17
N PRO A 171 -13.47 29.24 16.67
CA PRO A 171 -13.12 28.07 15.87
C PRO A 171 -12.78 28.42 14.41
N ILE A 172 -11.90 27.63 13.81
CA ILE A 172 -11.48 27.77 12.41
C ILE A 172 -12.21 26.72 11.57
N ALA A 173 -12.92 27.15 10.55
CA ALA A 173 -13.48 26.26 9.54
C ALA A 173 -12.48 26.09 8.39
N TYR A 174 -12.21 24.86 7.97
CA TYR A 174 -11.28 24.57 6.88
C TYR A 174 -11.74 23.37 6.06
N LYS A 175 -11.11 23.20 4.89
CA LYS A 175 -11.40 22.08 4.01
C LYS A 175 -10.20 21.71 3.17
N TYR A 176 -10.04 20.40 2.93
CA TYR A 176 -9.07 19.93 1.95
C TYR A 176 -9.65 20.01 0.54
N GLY A 177 -8.75 20.14 -0.43
CA GLY A 177 -9.08 20.13 -1.85
C GLY A 177 -7.97 19.52 -2.69
N VAL A 178 -8.20 19.52 -3.99
CA VAL A 178 -7.24 19.07 -4.99
C VAL A 178 -6.90 20.24 -5.90
N TYR A 179 -5.61 20.48 -6.09
CA TYR A 179 -5.08 21.49 -6.98
C TYR A 179 -4.24 20.83 -8.08
N ASN A 180 -4.43 21.26 -9.33
CA ASN A 180 -3.63 20.79 -10.46
C ASN A 180 -2.44 21.72 -10.65
N THR A 181 -1.24 21.20 -10.38
CA THR A 181 0.03 21.94 -10.44
C THR A 181 0.51 22.23 -11.86
N LYS A 182 -0.02 21.54 -12.87
CA LYS A 182 0.30 21.77 -14.27
C LYS A 182 -0.61 22.81 -14.89
N GLU A 183 -1.89 22.78 -14.54
CA GLU A 183 -2.90 23.76 -15.00
C GLU A 183 -2.96 25.01 -14.11
N GLU A 184 -2.25 24.99 -12.98
CA GLU A 184 -2.25 26.05 -11.97
C GLU A 184 -3.66 26.43 -11.53
N LYS A 185 -4.49 25.41 -11.25
CA LYS A 185 -5.91 25.60 -10.99
C LYS A 185 -6.45 24.70 -9.89
N PHE A 186 -7.32 25.24 -9.05
CA PHE A 186 -8.14 24.46 -8.13
C PHE A 186 -9.12 23.55 -8.87
N VAL A 187 -9.12 22.27 -8.51
CA VAL A 187 -9.93 21.24 -9.18
C VAL A 187 -11.25 21.03 -8.44
N ARG A 188 -11.18 20.71 -7.14
CA ARG A 188 -12.35 20.39 -6.32
C ARG A 188 -12.03 20.40 -4.82
N TYR A 189 -13.06 20.64 -4.01
CA TYR A 189 -13.01 20.35 -2.59
C TYR A 189 -13.21 18.85 -2.33
N GLU A 190 -12.81 18.40 -1.14
CA GLU A 190 -13.37 17.18 -0.57
C GLU A 190 -14.90 17.28 -0.37
N THR A 191 -15.56 16.15 -0.18
CA THR A 191 -17.00 16.08 0.07
C THR A 191 -17.33 16.23 1.56
N GLY A 192 -18.60 16.50 1.88
CA GLY A 192 -19.06 16.74 3.25
C GLY A 192 -18.97 18.21 3.68
N ASP A 193 -19.30 18.46 4.94
CA ASP A 193 -19.26 19.78 5.56
C ASP A 193 -17.81 20.27 5.77
N ASN A 194 -17.66 21.53 6.13
CA ASN A 194 -16.36 22.08 6.52
C ASN A 194 -15.88 21.38 7.80
N ARG A 195 -14.59 21.05 7.86
CA ARG A 195 -13.94 20.59 9.09
C ARG A 195 -13.78 21.78 10.03
N ILE A 196 -13.95 21.55 11.33
CA ILE A 196 -13.90 22.61 12.34
C ILE A 196 -12.78 22.28 13.33
N LEU A 197 -11.83 23.20 13.46
CA LEU A 197 -10.80 23.17 14.49
C LEU A 197 -11.23 24.08 15.65
N HIS A 198 -11.53 23.47 16.80
CA HIS A 198 -12.06 24.19 17.98
C HIS A 198 -10.99 24.70 18.94
N THR A 199 -9.80 24.11 18.94
CA THR A 199 -8.75 24.38 19.94
C THR A 199 -8.09 25.73 19.71
N THR A 200 -7.99 26.57 20.74
CA THR A 200 -7.21 27.81 20.64
C THR A 200 -5.72 27.52 20.53
N ALA A 201 -5.07 28.20 19.58
CA ALA A 201 -3.62 28.22 19.50
C ALA A 201 -3.00 28.94 20.71
N GLY A 202 -1.81 28.51 21.12
CA GLY A 202 -0.99 29.14 22.16
C GLY A 202 0.48 29.06 21.76
N THR A 203 1.30 29.99 22.24
CA THR A 203 2.71 30.12 21.81
C THR A 203 3.61 28.95 22.24
N GLU A 204 3.19 28.16 23.22
CA GLU A 204 3.91 27.01 23.77
C GLU A 204 3.18 25.68 23.51
N ARG A 205 2.17 25.69 22.63
CA ARG A 205 1.34 24.54 22.28
C ARG A 205 1.58 24.15 20.82
N LEU A 206 1.78 22.85 20.59
CA LEU A 206 1.85 22.28 19.25
C LEU A 206 0.67 21.32 19.01
N THR A 207 -0.15 21.62 18.02
CA THR A 207 -1.32 20.79 17.67
C THR A 207 -1.03 19.97 16.42
N TYR A 208 -1.20 18.65 16.50
CA TYR A 208 -1.25 17.77 15.33
C TYR A 208 -2.71 17.44 15.02
N ILE A 209 -3.10 17.63 13.77
CA ILE A 209 -4.43 17.26 13.26
C ILE A 209 -4.23 16.08 12.31
N HIS A 210 -4.70 14.90 12.71
CA HIS A 210 -4.73 13.70 11.89
C HIS A 210 -6.16 13.43 11.42
N ASP A 211 -6.51 14.01 10.27
CA ASP A 211 -7.85 14.03 9.70
C ASP A 211 -8.27 12.71 9.02
N GLY A 212 -7.55 11.62 9.28
CA GLY A 212 -7.80 10.33 8.64
C GLY A 212 -7.61 10.41 7.13
N PHE A 213 -8.68 10.13 6.38
CA PHE A 213 -8.71 10.20 4.92
C PHE A 213 -9.39 11.48 4.43
N ILE A 214 -8.88 12.01 3.32
CA ILE A 214 -9.59 13.06 2.59
C ILE A 214 -10.87 12.46 1.99
N HIS A 215 -11.98 13.20 2.06
CA HIS A 215 -13.27 12.71 1.56
C HIS A 215 -13.39 12.87 0.03
N LEU A 216 -12.55 12.16 -0.71
CA LEU A 216 -12.59 12.09 -2.17
C LEU A 216 -13.19 10.76 -2.65
N PRO A 217 -13.72 10.68 -3.88
CA PRO A 217 -14.19 9.42 -4.44
C PRO A 217 -13.08 8.36 -4.47
N ASN A 218 -13.39 7.18 -3.92
CA ASN A 218 -12.50 6.02 -3.88
C ASN A 218 -12.67 5.06 -5.06
N ASP A 219 -13.51 5.42 -6.04
CA ASP A 219 -13.89 4.65 -7.23
C ASP A 219 -13.14 5.05 -8.51
N THR A 220 -12.18 5.97 -8.38
CA THR A 220 -11.40 6.51 -9.50
C THR A 220 -10.37 5.52 -10.07
N TRP A 221 -9.93 4.55 -9.28
CA TRP A 221 -9.02 3.50 -9.74
C TRP A 221 -9.77 2.24 -10.14
N LYS A 222 -9.49 1.74 -11.35
CA LYS A 222 -10.05 0.49 -11.87
C LYS A 222 -8.92 -0.39 -12.39
N GLY A 223 -9.02 -1.68 -12.11
CA GLY A 223 -8.06 -2.69 -12.56
C GLY A 223 -8.77 -3.96 -12.98
N ALA A 224 -8.19 -4.65 -13.96
CA ALA A 224 -8.57 -6.00 -14.33
C ALA A 224 -7.34 -6.91 -14.18
N GLY A 225 -7.58 -8.17 -13.86
CA GLY A 225 -6.54 -9.19 -13.77
C GLY A 225 -6.89 -10.41 -14.59
N VAL A 226 -5.87 -11.22 -14.89
CA VAL A 226 -6.04 -12.53 -15.51
C VAL A 226 -5.59 -13.60 -14.52
N ALA A 227 -6.43 -14.62 -14.33
CA ALA A 227 -6.10 -15.81 -13.57
C ALA A 227 -5.88 -16.96 -14.55
N ILE A 228 -4.67 -17.53 -14.60
CA ILE A 228 -4.32 -18.57 -15.57
C ILE A 228 -3.30 -19.58 -14.99
N PRO A 229 -3.52 -20.89 -15.14
CA PRO A 229 -2.52 -21.90 -14.79
C PRO A 229 -1.28 -21.80 -15.66
N VAL A 230 -0.07 -21.85 -15.07
CA VAL A 230 1.17 -21.89 -15.84
C VAL A 230 1.20 -23.08 -16.78
N PHE A 231 0.78 -24.27 -16.34
CA PHE A 231 0.75 -25.47 -17.18
C PHE A 231 -0.11 -25.32 -18.45
N SER A 232 -1.09 -24.40 -18.45
CA SER A 232 -2.00 -24.17 -19.57
C SER A 232 -1.45 -23.21 -20.63
N LEU A 233 -0.36 -22.50 -20.34
CA LEU A 233 0.28 -21.61 -21.31
C LEU A 233 0.82 -22.43 -22.49
N ARG A 234 0.70 -21.88 -23.69
CA ARG A 234 1.23 -22.47 -24.92
C ARG A 234 2.16 -21.48 -25.58
N SER A 235 3.42 -21.85 -25.77
CA SER A 235 4.39 -21.06 -26.52
C SER A 235 5.14 -21.93 -27.52
N LYS A 236 5.82 -21.28 -28.48
CA LYS A 236 6.61 -21.97 -29.50
C LYS A 236 7.85 -22.66 -28.93
N LYS A 237 8.28 -22.28 -27.71
CA LYS A 237 9.52 -22.73 -27.08
C LYS A 237 9.30 -23.74 -25.95
N SER A 238 8.08 -23.91 -25.47
CA SER A 238 7.78 -24.86 -24.39
C SER A 238 7.88 -26.32 -24.85
N PHE A 239 7.97 -27.26 -23.91
CA PHE A 239 7.99 -28.71 -24.15
C PHE A 239 6.69 -29.39 -23.68
N GLY A 240 5.58 -29.14 -24.38
CA GLY A 240 4.27 -29.79 -24.16
C GLY A 240 3.45 -29.26 -22.98
N VAL A 241 3.99 -28.29 -22.24
CA VAL A 241 3.40 -27.66 -21.07
C VAL A 241 3.87 -26.21 -21.01
N GLY A 242 3.08 -25.31 -20.44
CA GLY A 242 3.58 -23.96 -20.17
C GLY A 242 4.68 -23.96 -19.10
N GLU A 243 5.68 -23.12 -19.28
CA GLU A 243 6.92 -23.10 -18.48
C GLU A 243 7.14 -21.72 -17.83
N PHE A 244 8.10 -21.60 -16.91
CA PHE A 244 8.38 -20.34 -16.22
C PHE A 244 8.73 -19.20 -17.18
N THR A 245 9.42 -19.50 -18.28
CA THR A 245 9.74 -18.51 -19.33
C THR A 245 8.51 -18.04 -20.08
N ASP A 246 7.41 -18.80 -20.08
CA ASP A 246 6.18 -18.40 -20.74
C ASP A 246 5.38 -17.39 -19.91
N ILE A 247 5.67 -17.27 -18.60
CA ILE A 247 5.08 -16.25 -17.73
C ILE A 247 5.49 -14.85 -18.21
N GLU A 248 6.72 -14.68 -18.70
CA GLU A 248 7.17 -13.39 -19.26
C GLU A 248 6.31 -12.99 -20.46
N LEU A 249 5.98 -13.94 -21.34
CA LEU A 249 5.09 -13.70 -22.49
C LEU A 249 3.68 -13.33 -22.05
N LEU A 250 3.16 -13.99 -21.01
CA LEU A 250 1.87 -13.66 -20.40
C LEU A 250 1.88 -12.24 -19.81
N VAL A 251 2.96 -11.84 -19.14
CA VAL A 251 3.12 -10.50 -18.57
C VAL A 251 3.19 -9.44 -19.68
N ASP A 252 3.95 -9.70 -20.74
CA ASP A 252 4.03 -8.81 -21.90
C ASP A 252 2.66 -8.62 -22.55
N TRP A 253 1.90 -9.71 -22.76
CA TRP A 253 0.54 -9.67 -23.25
C TRP A 253 -0.39 -8.90 -22.30
N ALA A 254 -0.36 -9.22 -21.01
CA ALA A 254 -1.18 -8.59 -19.97
C ALA A 254 -0.95 -7.07 -19.95
N ARG A 255 0.31 -6.63 -20.07
CA ARG A 255 0.67 -5.21 -20.17
C ARG A 255 0.09 -4.55 -21.42
N GLN A 256 0.17 -5.21 -22.59
CA GLN A 256 -0.32 -4.66 -23.86
C GLN A 256 -1.84 -4.38 -23.81
N ILE A 257 -2.61 -5.23 -23.14
CA ILE A 257 -4.06 -5.06 -23.03
C ILE A 257 -4.51 -4.31 -21.76
N GLY A 258 -3.56 -3.81 -20.96
CA GLY A 258 -3.84 -2.98 -19.79
C GLY A 258 -4.23 -3.74 -18.51
N MET A 259 -4.01 -5.05 -18.44
CA MET A 259 -4.19 -5.83 -17.21
C MET A 259 -3.22 -5.35 -16.12
N LYS A 260 -3.67 -5.42 -14.87
CA LYS A 260 -2.96 -4.91 -13.68
C LYS A 260 -2.47 -6.03 -12.76
N LEU A 261 -2.98 -7.25 -12.95
CA LEU A 261 -2.63 -8.41 -12.14
C LEU A 261 -2.57 -9.66 -13.02
N VAL A 262 -1.52 -10.45 -12.82
CA VAL A 262 -1.43 -11.83 -13.29
C VAL A 262 -1.47 -12.71 -12.06
N GLN A 263 -2.53 -13.50 -11.92
CA GLN A 263 -2.66 -14.51 -10.90
C GLN A 263 -2.37 -15.88 -11.51
N ILE A 264 -1.40 -16.60 -10.96
CA ILE A 264 -1.10 -17.97 -11.34
C ILE A 264 -1.59 -18.94 -10.26
N LEU A 265 -1.89 -20.17 -10.67
CA LEU A 265 -2.05 -21.29 -9.74
C LEU A 265 -0.72 -21.62 -9.06
N PRO A 266 -0.74 -22.35 -7.93
CA PRO A 266 0.49 -22.77 -7.27
C PRO A 266 1.44 -23.49 -8.25
N VAL A 267 2.72 -23.15 -8.16
CA VAL A 267 3.80 -23.70 -9.01
C VAL A 267 4.82 -24.51 -8.20
N ASN A 268 4.47 -24.79 -6.95
CA ASN A 268 5.27 -25.54 -6.01
C ASN A 268 5.39 -27.01 -6.41
N ASP A 269 6.47 -27.64 -6.00
CA ASP A 269 6.70 -29.05 -6.29
C ASP A 269 5.66 -29.94 -5.60
N THR A 270 5.07 -30.83 -6.39
CA THR A 270 4.02 -31.79 -6.04
C THR A 270 4.47 -33.22 -6.36
N THR A 271 5.73 -33.43 -6.77
CA THR A 271 6.25 -34.72 -7.28
C THR A 271 6.40 -35.74 -6.15
N ALA A 272 5.35 -36.51 -5.84
CA ALA A 272 5.32 -37.51 -4.78
C ALA A 272 5.28 -38.95 -5.32
N THR A 273 4.44 -39.22 -6.31
CA THR A 273 4.20 -40.58 -6.83
C THR A 273 4.82 -40.82 -8.21
N HIS A 274 5.26 -39.75 -8.88
CA HIS A 274 5.71 -39.75 -10.28
C HIS A 274 4.62 -40.19 -11.27
N THR A 275 3.34 -40.04 -10.90
CA THR A 275 2.18 -40.30 -11.77
C THR A 275 1.44 -38.99 -12.06
N TRP A 276 0.42 -39.06 -12.90
CA TRP A 276 -0.48 -37.92 -13.19
C TRP A 276 -1.13 -37.30 -11.94
N GLU A 277 -1.20 -38.01 -10.81
CA GLU A 277 -1.74 -37.49 -9.54
C GLU A 277 -0.96 -36.27 -9.04
N ASP A 278 0.35 -36.25 -9.31
CA ASP A 278 1.25 -35.14 -8.98
C ASP A 278 0.92 -33.86 -9.79
N SER A 279 0.08 -33.94 -10.83
CA SER A 279 -0.33 -32.74 -11.61
C SER A 279 -1.27 -31.82 -10.84
N TYR A 280 -1.82 -32.25 -9.69
CA TYR A 280 -2.73 -31.45 -8.88
C TYR A 280 -1.96 -30.37 -8.08
N PRO A 281 -2.14 -29.07 -8.40
CA PRO A 281 -1.25 -28.00 -7.93
C PRO A 281 -1.35 -27.70 -6.43
N TYR A 282 -2.35 -28.26 -5.74
CA TYR A 282 -2.57 -28.01 -4.30
C TYR A 282 -2.01 -29.11 -3.39
N ALA A 283 -1.42 -30.17 -3.94
CA ALA A 283 -0.76 -31.24 -3.18
C ALA A 283 0.76 -31.01 -3.05
N ALA A 284 1.16 -29.77 -2.73
CA ALA A 284 2.58 -29.41 -2.67
C ALA A 284 3.31 -30.20 -1.58
N ILE A 285 4.43 -30.81 -1.94
CA ILE A 285 5.34 -31.48 -1.00
C ILE A 285 6.38 -30.52 -0.41
N SER A 286 6.49 -29.30 -0.95
CA SER A 286 7.37 -28.25 -0.46
C SER A 286 6.82 -26.85 -0.72
N ALA A 287 6.82 -26.00 0.30
CA ALA A 287 6.50 -24.58 0.18
C ALA A 287 7.60 -23.76 -0.50
N PHE A 288 8.81 -24.34 -0.67
CA PHE A 288 10.00 -23.63 -1.17
C PHE A 288 10.47 -24.13 -2.54
N ALA A 289 10.24 -25.41 -2.86
CA ALA A 289 10.66 -25.98 -4.14
C ALA A 289 9.63 -25.66 -5.23
N LEU A 290 10.14 -25.27 -6.40
CA LEU A 290 9.36 -25.08 -7.61
C LEU A 290 9.27 -26.39 -8.39
N HIS A 291 8.12 -26.65 -9.01
CA HIS A 291 7.89 -27.91 -9.72
C HIS A 291 8.79 -28.03 -10.96
N PRO A 292 9.54 -29.15 -11.13
CA PRO A 292 10.43 -29.35 -12.27
C PRO A 292 9.75 -29.29 -13.64
N LEU A 293 8.43 -29.57 -13.69
CA LEU A 293 7.63 -29.53 -14.91
C LEU A 293 7.74 -28.18 -15.62
N PHE A 294 7.90 -27.08 -14.88
CA PHE A 294 7.91 -25.72 -15.41
C PHE A 294 9.29 -25.21 -15.84
N ILE A 295 10.36 -26.01 -15.68
CA ILE A 295 11.73 -25.62 -16.04
C ILE A 295 11.88 -25.53 -17.55
N ASN A 296 12.40 -24.42 -18.09
CA ASN A 296 12.71 -24.32 -19.51
C ASN A 296 14.09 -24.96 -19.82
N LEU A 297 14.11 -25.99 -20.67
CA LEU A 297 15.34 -26.73 -21.01
C LEU A 297 16.36 -25.88 -21.80
N GLU A 298 15.88 -24.97 -22.67
CA GLU A 298 16.74 -24.08 -23.47
C GLU A 298 17.51 -23.11 -22.56
N THR A 299 16.83 -22.53 -21.56
CA THR A 299 17.42 -21.64 -20.56
C THR A 299 18.46 -22.36 -19.70
N VAL A 300 18.18 -23.59 -19.24
CA VAL A 300 19.14 -24.37 -18.44
C VAL A 300 20.36 -24.78 -19.26
N ALA A 301 20.17 -25.27 -20.48
CA ALA A 301 21.27 -25.68 -21.36
C ALA A 301 22.21 -24.51 -21.69
N GLY A 302 21.64 -23.31 -21.85
CA GLY A 302 22.36 -22.11 -22.26
C GLY A 302 23.12 -22.29 -23.57
N LYS A 303 24.10 -21.40 -23.81
CA LYS A 303 24.89 -21.44 -25.07
C LYS A 303 25.79 -22.68 -25.19
N LYS A 304 26.20 -23.28 -24.07
CA LYS A 304 27.17 -24.38 -24.05
C LYS A 304 26.58 -25.69 -24.58
N GLN A 305 25.28 -25.89 -24.42
CA GLN A 305 24.59 -27.14 -24.75
C GLN A 305 23.42 -26.92 -25.73
N GLU A 306 23.42 -25.78 -26.44
CA GLU A 306 22.37 -25.40 -27.40
C GLU A 306 22.12 -26.47 -28.47
N GLU A 307 23.19 -27.11 -28.96
CA GLU A 307 23.08 -28.19 -29.95
C GLU A 307 22.30 -29.40 -29.42
N LYS A 308 22.43 -29.74 -28.12
CA LYS A 308 21.61 -30.80 -27.51
C LYS A 308 20.13 -30.44 -27.60
N ILE A 309 19.76 -29.20 -27.29
CA ILE A 309 18.36 -28.74 -27.34
C ILE A 309 17.85 -28.69 -28.78
N LYS A 310 18.66 -28.28 -29.76
CA LYS A 310 18.28 -28.29 -31.18
C LYS A 310 17.90 -29.69 -31.67
N LEU A 311 18.60 -30.73 -31.21
CA LEU A 311 18.29 -32.12 -31.55
C LEU A 311 16.91 -32.56 -31.01
N LEU A 312 16.39 -31.90 -29.97
CA LEU A 312 15.10 -32.23 -29.36
C LEU A 312 13.90 -31.57 -30.07
N ARG A 313 14.12 -30.70 -31.08
CA ARG A 313 13.04 -29.95 -31.76
C ARG A 313 11.89 -30.81 -32.29
N LYS A 314 12.19 -32.01 -32.81
CA LYS A 314 11.16 -32.94 -33.28
C LYS A 314 10.26 -33.38 -32.12
N LYS A 315 10.86 -33.71 -30.97
CA LYS A 315 10.13 -34.13 -29.78
C LYS A 315 9.36 -32.96 -29.15
N GLN A 316 9.97 -31.77 -29.09
CA GLN A 316 9.31 -30.53 -28.67
C GLN A 316 8.04 -30.28 -29.47
N LYS A 317 8.13 -30.31 -30.81
CA LYS A 317 6.98 -30.13 -31.70
C LYS A 317 5.91 -31.20 -31.45
N GLN A 318 6.30 -32.47 -31.35
CA GLN A 318 5.38 -33.56 -31.05
C GLN A 318 4.62 -33.34 -29.73
N LEU A 319 5.31 -32.92 -28.66
CA LEU A 319 4.67 -32.67 -27.36
C LEU A 319 3.75 -31.44 -27.39
N ASN A 320 4.10 -30.41 -28.16
CA ASN A 320 3.30 -29.20 -28.31
C ASN A 320 2.03 -29.38 -29.17
N GLU A 321 1.96 -30.46 -29.97
CA GLU A 321 0.79 -30.78 -30.80
C GLU A 321 -0.37 -31.43 -30.01
N PHE A 322 -0.15 -31.85 -28.76
CA PHE A 322 -1.21 -32.38 -27.91
C PHE A 322 -2.16 -31.28 -27.41
N ASP A 323 -3.47 -31.54 -27.45
CA ASP A 323 -4.50 -30.61 -26.96
C ASP A 323 -4.34 -30.36 -25.44
N GLY A 324 -4.07 -31.43 -24.68
CA GLY A 324 -3.83 -31.39 -23.24
C GLY A 324 -2.35 -31.41 -22.86
N VAL A 325 -2.08 -31.43 -21.56
CA VAL A 325 -0.73 -31.66 -21.02
C VAL A 325 -0.60 -33.16 -20.72
N ASP A 326 0.24 -33.86 -21.47
CA ASP A 326 0.65 -35.22 -21.13
C ASP A 326 1.72 -35.16 -20.02
N TYR A 327 1.24 -35.00 -18.78
CA TYR A 327 2.07 -34.71 -17.61
C TYR A 327 3.21 -35.72 -17.44
N GLU A 328 2.91 -37.02 -17.44
CA GLU A 328 3.91 -38.08 -17.18
C GLU A 328 4.98 -38.12 -18.28
N THR A 329 4.57 -38.02 -19.55
CA THR A 329 5.51 -38.01 -20.68
C THR A 329 6.41 -36.78 -20.65
N VAL A 330 5.83 -35.60 -20.42
CA VAL A 330 6.58 -34.34 -20.35
C VAL A 330 7.53 -34.34 -19.16
N MET A 331 7.06 -34.72 -17.98
CA MET A 331 7.87 -34.75 -16.76
C MET A 331 9.04 -35.72 -16.88
N LYS A 332 8.77 -36.97 -17.31
CA LYS A 332 9.81 -37.99 -17.54
C LYS A 332 10.84 -37.52 -18.56
N PHE A 333 10.39 -36.93 -19.67
CA PHE A 333 11.27 -36.43 -20.71
C PHE A 333 12.15 -35.29 -20.20
N LYS A 334 11.56 -34.27 -19.57
CA LYS A 334 12.29 -33.09 -19.06
C LYS A 334 13.28 -33.47 -17.97
N LEU A 335 12.89 -34.30 -16.99
CA LEU A 335 13.82 -34.78 -15.97
C LEU A 335 14.97 -35.61 -16.56
N GLY A 336 14.71 -36.40 -17.61
CA GLY A 336 15.75 -37.13 -18.32
C GLY A 336 16.79 -36.18 -18.91
N ILE A 337 16.34 -35.17 -19.65
CA ILE A 337 17.25 -34.17 -20.24
C ILE A 337 17.97 -33.36 -19.16
N LEU A 338 17.28 -32.92 -18.10
CA LEU A 338 17.89 -32.14 -17.02
C LEU A 338 19.01 -32.89 -16.28
N LYS A 339 19.00 -34.23 -16.26
CA LYS A 339 20.10 -35.03 -15.70
C LYS A 339 21.33 -35.08 -16.63
N GLU A 340 21.16 -34.80 -17.92
CA GLU A 340 22.22 -34.82 -18.94
C GLU A 340 22.82 -33.43 -19.24
N LEU A 341 22.11 -32.35 -18.85
CA LEU A 341 22.59 -30.97 -18.91
C LEU A 341 23.45 -30.66 -17.69
#